data_AF-A0A2I0D7S2-F1
#
_entry.id   AF-A0A2I0D7S2-F1
#
_cell.length_a   1.000
_cell.length_b   1.000
_cell.length_c   1.000
_cell.angle_alpha   90.00
_cell.angle_beta   90.00
_cell.angle_gamma   90.00
#
_symmetry.space_group_name_H-M   'P 1'
#
loop_
_entity.id
_entity.type
_entity.pdbx_description
1 polymer ?
#
loop_
_entity_poly.entity_id
_entity_poly.type
_entity_poly.pdbx_seq_one_letter_code
_entity_poly.pdbx_strand_id
1 'polypeptide(L)'
;MIKDIIFQIKYSFSQIFFNRKKELNQRLKESFGKLKDDSFDFDNIEKYFRKKDNSKVHQVLSDKTCNDLDFDDLFMFLDRTNSKVGQQYFYNNLRTIKVNEKQTKLNEDLITELSENPELRISAQKKIEKLKHKDAYYITRLFQEEHLNPPKWFFIIKLLSFTSLMSLIFAFLNPIFFIILLGVFCINFVIHYWNKNNLVQYVSSIPQLFRLNIVASHLFVNPI
;
A
#
# COMPACT_ATOMS: atom_id res chain seq x y z
N MET A 1 28.57 -34.05 4.84
CA MET A 1 27.93 -33.76 3.54
C MET A 1 26.60 -33.02 3.67
N ILE A 2 25.51 -33.60 4.19
CA ILE A 2 24.21 -32.90 4.32
C ILE A 2 24.28 -31.69 5.26
N LYS A 3 24.97 -31.81 6.41
CA LYS A 3 25.16 -30.70 7.36
C LYS A 3 25.96 -29.54 6.77
N ASP A 4 26.96 -29.83 5.94
CA ASP A 4 27.83 -28.83 5.30
C ASP A 4 27.07 -28.06 4.21
N ILE A 5 26.23 -28.76 3.44
CA ILE A 5 25.32 -28.15 2.45
C ILE A 5 24.31 -27.23 3.15
N ILE A 6 23.69 -27.67 4.25
CA ILE A 6 22.77 -26.82 5.04
C ILE A 6 23.49 -25.59 5.61
N PHE A 7 24.73 -25.74 6.07
CA PHE A 7 25.54 -24.64 6.57
C PHE A 7 25.89 -23.62 5.47
N GLN A 8 26.34 -24.07 4.30
CA GLN A 8 26.62 -23.21 3.14
C GLN A 8 25.36 -22.46 2.66
N ILE A 9 24.21 -23.14 2.64
CA ILE A 9 22.92 -22.52 2.31
C ILE A 9 22.59 -21.42 3.33
N LYS A 10 22.66 -21.72 4.65
CA LYS A 10 22.40 -20.73 5.71
C LYS A 10 23.36 -19.54 5.63
N TYR A 11 24.64 -19.79 5.38
CA TYR A 11 25.65 -18.74 5.25
C TYR A 11 25.38 -17.85 4.04
N SER A 12 25.08 -18.44 2.88
CA SER A 12 24.74 -17.70 1.66
C SER A 12 23.49 -16.85 1.84
N PHE A 13 22.43 -17.40 2.46
CA PHE A 13 21.24 -16.63 2.81
C PHE A 13 21.58 -15.47 3.75
N SER A 14 22.35 -15.71 4.81
CA SER A 14 22.78 -14.67 5.75
C SER A 14 23.53 -13.53 5.04
N GLN A 15 24.45 -13.88 4.14
CA GLN A 15 25.24 -12.90 3.39
C GLN A 15 24.37 -12.08 2.42
N ILE A 16 23.38 -12.72 1.77
CA ILE A 16 22.38 -12.02 0.95
C ILE A 16 21.57 -11.03 1.78
N PHE A 17 21.08 -11.44 2.96
CA PHE A 17 20.33 -10.54 3.85
C PHE A 17 21.19 -9.37 4.35
N PHE A 18 22.44 -9.63 4.71
CA PHE A 18 23.38 -8.62 5.17
C PHE A 18 23.69 -7.59 4.06
N ASN A 19 23.98 -8.07 2.85
CA ASN A 19 24.26 -7.21 1.69
C ASN A 19 23.06 -6.33 1.35
N ARG A 20 21.84 -6.88 1.31
CA ARG A 20 20.60 -6.11 1.09
C ARG A 20 20.37 -5.04 2.16
N LYS A 21 20.66 -5.35 3.42
CA LYS A 21 20.55 -4.38 4.53
C LYS A 21 21.56 -3.26 4.38
N LYS A 22 22.81 -3.58 3.99
CA LYS A 22 23.86 -2.59 3.74
C LYS A 22 23.49 -1.68 2.57
N GLU A 23 23.03 -2.26 1.46
CA GLU A 23 22.57 -1.55 0.27
C GLU A 23 21.39 -0.62 0.58
N LEU A 24 20.40 -1.09 1.35
CA LEU A 24 19.28 -0.27 1.80
C LEU A 24 19.76 0.94 2.62
N ASN A 25 20.66 0.73 3.58
CA ASN A 25 21.18 1.83 4.40
C ASN A 25 21.92 2.86 3.55
N GLN A 26 22.75 2.38 2.63
CA GLN A 26 23.52 3.23 1.74
C GLN A 26 22.60 4.07 0.86
N ARG A 27 21.60 3.44 0.23
CA ARG A 27 20.60 4.12 -0.58
C ARG A 27 19.82 5.17 0.22
N LEU A 28 19.40 4.85 1.44
CA LEU A 28 18.68 5.81 2.30
C LEU A 28 19.57 7.01 2.66
N LYS A 29 20.84 6.77 2.97
CA LYS A 29 21.82 7.83 3.25
C LYS A 29 22.05 8.72 2.02
N GLU A 30 22.22 8.13 0.85
CA GLU A 30 22.46 8.85 -0.40
C GLU A 30 21.24 9.59 -0.94
N SER A 31 20.03 9.11 -0.65
CA SER A 31 18.77 9.73 -1.09
C SER A 31 18.36 10.96 -0.29
N PHE A 32 18.95 11.17 0.90
CA PHE A 32 18.54 12.27 1.77
C PHE A 32 18.80 13.62 1.09
N GLY A 33 17.75 14.45 0.99
CA GLY A 33 17.79 15.75 0.33
C GLY A 33 17.81 15.71 -1.20
N LYS A 34 17.97 14.55 -1.84
CA LYS A 34 17.98 14.43 -3.30
C LYS A 34 16.57 14.29 -3.88
N LEU A 35 16.40 14.75 -5.12
CA LEU A 35 15.16 14.53 -5.88
C LEU A 35 14.83 13.04 -5.94
N LYS A 36 13.54 12.76 -5.76
CA LYS A 36 13.02 11.39 -5.82
C LYS A 36 12.87 11.00 -7.28
N ASP A 37 13.62 9.98 -7.69
CA ASP A 37 13.47 9.33 -8.99
C ASP A 37 12.49 8.16 -8.84
N ASP A 38 11.19 8.48 -8.77
CA ASP A 38 10.08 7.52 -8.72
C ASP A 38 8.93 8.04 -9.58
N SER A 39 8.08 7.14 -10.06
CA SER A 39 6.83 7.51 -10.72
C SER A 39 5.84 8.07 -9.68
N PHE A 40 5.14 9.13 -10.07
CA PHE A 40 4.07 9.74 -9.28
C PHE A 40 2.72 9.35 -9.86
N ASP A 41 1.98 8.56 -9.10
CA ASP A 41 0.64 8.10 -9.44
C ASP A 41 -0.37 8.99 -8.69
N PHE A 42 -0.68 10.14 -9.28
CA PHE A 42 -1.53 11.15 -8.64
C PHE A 42 -2.93 10.62 -8.34
N ASP A 43 -3.47 9.75 -9.19
CA ASP A 43 -4.75 9.05 -8.97
C ASP A 43 -4.76 8.30 -7.64
N ASN A 44 -3.64 7.69 -7.23
CA ASN A 44 -3.50 7.02 -5.95
C ASN A 44 -3.08 7.94 -4.81
N ILE A 45 -2.22 8.94 -5.08
CA ILE A 45 -1.69 9.88 -4.09
C ILE A 45 -2.81 10.76 -3.52
N GLU A 46 -3.73 11.23 -4.35
CA GLU A 46 -4.78 12.14 -3.92
C GLU A 46 -5.92 11.45 -3.14
N LYS A 47 -6.07 10.12 -3.25
CA LYS A 47 -7.22 9.36 -2.70
C LYS A 47 -7.51 9.68 -1.25
N TYR A 48 -6.46 9.75 -0.43
CA TYR A 48 -6.59 10.06 0.98
C TYR A 48 -7.18 11.45 1.20
N PHE A 49 -6.65 12.47 0.50
CA PHE A 49 -7.12 13.84 0.57
C PHE A 49 -8.57 13.97 0.14
N ARG A 50 -8.93 13.35 -1.00
CA ARG A 50 -10.28 13.42 -1.59
C ARG A 50 -11.37 12.88 -0.65
N LYS A 51 -11.06 11.87 0.15
CA LYS A 51 -12.03 11.19 1.04
C LYS A 51 -11.87 11.55 2.52
N LYS A 52 -10.88 12.36 2.87
CA LYS A 52 -10.70 12.82 4.25
C LYS A 52 -11.63 13.99 4.54
N ASP A 53 -12.26 13.95 5.72
CA ASP A 53 -12.92 15.14 6.25
C ASP A 53 -11.90 16.22 6.58
N ASN A 54 -11.89 17.26 5.74
CA ASN A 54 -11.04 18.43 5.88
C ASN A 54 -11.84 19.67 6.36
N SER A 55 -13.07 19.50 6.86
CA SER A 55 -13.90 20.61 7.35
C SER A 55 -13.28 21.41 8.49
N LYS A 56 -12.38 20.79 9.26
CA LYS A 56 -11.73 21.40 10.43
C LYS A 56 -10.41 22.13 10.11
N VAL A 57 -9.93 22.09 8.87
CA VAL A 57 -8.72 22.83 8.51
C VAL A 57 -9.03 24.30 8.23
N HIS A 58 -8.03 25.17 8.32
CA HIS A 58 -8.24 26.60 8.09
C HIS A 58 -8.62 26.89 6.64
N GLN A 59 -7.94 26.24 5.70
CA GLN A 59 -8.24 26.36 4.29
C GLN A 59 -7.84 25.09 3.55
N VAL A 60 -8.64 24.71 2.55
CA VAL A 60 -8.32 23.64 1.59
C VAL A 60 -8.00 24.28 0.25
N LEU A 61 -6.86 23.93 -0.35
CA LEU A 61 -6.51 24.42 -1.68
C LEU A 61 -7.43 23.78 -2.73
N SER A 62 -8.13 24.63 -3.48
CA SER A 62 -9.01 24.19 -4.57
C SER A 62 -8.20 23.58 -5.72
N ASP A 63 -8.82 22.70 -6.51
CA ASP A 63 -8.15 22.15 -7.70
C ASP A 63 -7.75 23.23 -8.69
N LYS A 64 -8.56 24.29 -8.83
CA LYS A 64 -8.21 25.45 -9.65
C LYS A 64 -6.94 26.14 -9.16
N THR A 65 -6.85 26.41 -7.86
CA THR A 65 -5.65 27.02 -7.26
C THR A 65 -4.42 26.14 -7.43
N CYS A 66 -4.58 24.82 -7.29
CA CYS A 66 -3.48 23.88 -7.50
C CYS A 66 -3.03 23.84 -8.96
N ASN A 67 -3.95 23.91 -9.91
CA ASN A 67 -3.63 24.00 -11.34
C ASN A 67 -2.93 25.32 -11.68
N ASP A 68 -3.40 26.45 -11.12
CA ASP A 68 -2.79 27.77 -11.36
C ASP A 68 -1.36 27.88 -10.78
N LEU A 69 -0.98 27.02 -9.82
CA LEU A 69 0.31 27.02 -9.13
C LEU A 69 1.23 25.87 -9.55
N ASP A 70 0.86 25.09 -10.57
CA ASP A 70 1.57 23.87 -10.97
C ASP A 70 1.87 22.95 -9.75
N PHE A 71 0.85 22.75 -8.91
CA PHE A 71 1.01 22.11 -7.60
C PHE A 71 1.55 20.67 -7.69
N ASP A 72 1.23 19.95 -8.75
CA ASP A 72 1.72 18.58 -8.94
C ASP A 72 3.25 18.57 -9.18
N ASP A 73 3.78 19.53 -9.94
CA ASP A 73 5.24 19.69 -10.11
C ASP A 73 5.91 20.12 -8.80
N LEU A 74 5.29 21.02 -8.06
CA LEU A 74 5.73 21.37 -6.71
C LEU A 74 5.73 20.15 -5.78
N PHE A 75 4.70 19.31 -5.85
CA PHE A 75 4.61 18.09 -5.06
C PHE A 75 5.73 17.11 -5.42
N MET A 76 6.00 16.89 -6.71
CA MET A 76 7.12 16.07 -7.18
C MET A 76 8.46 16.61 -6.69
N PHE A 77 8.62 17.94 -6.68
CA PHE A 77 9.80 18.58 -6.13
C PHE A 77 9.93 18.39 -4.61
N LEU A 78 8.84 18.42 -3.84
CA LEU A 78 8.89 18.35 -2.38
C LEU A 78 8.87 16.92 -1.81
N ASP A 79 8.23 15.97 -2.48
CA ASP A 79 8.03 14.64 -1.92
C ASP A 79 9.35 13.87 -1.75
N ARG A 80 9.67 13.56 -0.49
CA ARG A 80 10.80 12.69 -0.10
C ARG A 80 10.34 11.50 0.74
N THR A 81 9.05 11.17 0.68
CA THR A 81 8.47 10.10 1.50
C THR A 81 8.92 8.71 1.01
N ASN A 82 9.20 7.81 1.96
CA ASN A 82 9.60 6.41 1.71
C ASN A 82 8.43 5.42 1.74
N SER A 83 7.19 5.87 1.92
CA SER A 83 6.00 5.01 1.95
C SER A 83 4.85 5.62 1.16
N LYS A 84 4.01 4.77 0.58
CA LYS A 84 2.85 5.22 -0.21
C LYS A 84 1.76 5.87 0.66
N VAL A 85 1.58 5.40 1.89
CA VAL A 85 0.72 6.04 2.89
C VAL A 85 1.28 7.39 3.36
N GLY A 86 2.60 7.50 3.52
CA GLY A 86 3.25 8.77 3.83
C GLY A 86 3.10 9.78 2.71
N GLN A 87 3.20 9.34 1.46
CA GLN A 87 2.99 10.16 0.26
C GLN A 87 1.55 10.71 0.21
N GLN A 88 0.56 9.87 0.45
CA GLN A 88 -0.85 10.28 0.56
C GLN A 88 -1.09 11.28 1.70
N TYR A 89 -0.49 11.04 2.87
CA TYR A 89 -0.59 11.95 4.00
C TYR A 89 0.09 13.30 3.72
N PHE A 90 1.27 13.28 3.10
CA PHE A 90 2.02 14.48 2.75
C PHE A 90 1.28 15.32 1.71
N TYR A 91 0.69 14.71 0.69
CA TYR A 91 -0.16 15.39 -0.30
C TYR A 91 -1.33 16.08 0.39
N ASN A 92 -2.06 15.38 1.26
CA ASN A 92 -3.13 15.98 2.05
C ASN A 92 -2.62 17.15 2.92
N ASN A 93 -1.43 17.02 3.51
CA ASN A 93 -0.86 18.09 4.33
C ASN A 93 -0.51 19.34 3.52
N LEU A 94 0.00 19.19 2.30
CA LEU A 94 0.29 20.33 1.41
C LEU A 94 -0.99 20.96 0.82
N ARG A 95 -2.03 20.15 0.56
CA ARG A 95 -3.34 20.64 0.10
C ARG A 95 -4.17 21.33 1.19
N THR A 96 -3.75 21.26 2.46
CA THR A 96 -4.52 21.82 3.59
C THR A 96 -3.69 22.76 4.43
N ILE A 97 -4.17 23.99 4.59
CA ILE A 97 -3.56 24.99 5.48
C ILE A 97 -4.12 24.78 6.87
N LYS A 98 -3.22 24.57 7.84
CA LYS A 98 -3.54 24.39 9.26
C LYS A 98 -2.83 25.46 10.05
N VAL A 99 -3.55 26.13 10.95
CA VAL A 99 -2.98 27.11 11.88
C VAL A 99 -2.93 26.46 13.25
N ASN A 100 -1.76 25.92 13.62
CA ASN A 100 -1.53 25.31 14.93
C ASN A 100 -0.06 25.47 15.32
N GLU A 101 0.24 26.53 16.07
CA GLU A 101 1.61 26.87 16.50
C GLU A 101 2.28 25.74 17.29
N LYS A 102 1.54 25.05 18.16
CA LYS A 102 2.08 23.92 18.94
C LYS A 102 2.54 22.78 18.03
N GLN A 103 1.72 22.45 17.03
CA GLN A 103 2.07 21.41 16.06
C GLN A 103 3.22 21.85 15.15
N THR A 104 3.24 23.13 14.73
CA THR A 104 4.34 23.69 13.94
C THR A 104 5.65 23.57 14.70
N LYS A 105 5.69 24.00 15.97
CA LYS A 105 6.89 23.88 16.80
C LYS A 105 7.37 22.43 16.93
N LEU A 106 6.44 21.50 17.20
CA LEU A 106 6.77 20.07 17.27
C LEU A 106 7.34 19.54 15.94
N ASN A 107 6.82 20.01 14.80
CA ASN A 107 7.36 19.62 13.50
C ASN A 107 8.78 20.16 13.28
N GLU A 108 9.06 21.41 13.66
CA GLU A 108 10.40 22.00 13.55
C GLU A 108 11.42 21.26 14.44
N ASP A 109 11.02 20.91 15.67
CA ASP A 109 11.86 20.12 16.58
C ASP A 109 12.19 18.74 15.95
N LEU A 110 11.19 18.05 15.40
CA LEU A 110 11.38 16.77 14.70
C LEU A 110 12.22 16.89 13.43
N ILE A 111 12.06 17.97 12.65
CA ILE A 111 12.86 18.22 11.45
C ILE A 111 14.33 18.41 11.84
N THR A 112 14.59 19.16 12.91
CA THR A 112 15.95 19.40 13.42
C THR A 112 16.59 18.10 13.88
N GLU A 113 15.94 17.34 14.76
CA GLU A 113 16.45 16.05 15.26
C GLU A 113 16.71 15.07 14.12
N LEU A 114 15.76 14.91 13.19
CA LEU A 114 15.94 14.00 12.06
C LEU A 114 16.99 14.48 11.05
N SER A 115 17.30 15.78 11.00
CA SER A 115 18.35 16.31 10.12
C SER A 115 19.73 16.08 10.72
N GLU A 116 19.89 16.39 12.01
CA GLU A 116 21.15 16.30 12.76
C GLU A 116 21.52 14.87 13.17
N ASN A 117 20.55 13.96 13.26
CA ASN A 117 20.75 12.57 13.66
C ASN A 117 20.48 11.56 12.51
N PRO A 118 21.46 11.32 11.62
CA PRO A 118 21.33 10.37 10.52
C PRO A 118 20.99 8.94 10.93
N GLU A 119 21.51 8.46 12.06
CA GLU A 119 21.26 7.10 12.53
C GLU A 119 19.79 6.91 12.92
N LEU A 120 19.23 7.86 13.68
CA LEU A 120 17.82 7.88 14.03
C LEU A 120 16.93 7.96 12.78
N ARG A 121 17.22 8.91 11.88
CA ARG A 121 16.51 9.07 10.60
C ARG A 121 16.52 7.78 9.77
N ILE A 122 17.70 7.20 9.55
CA ILE A 122 17.86 5.97 8.76
C ILE A 122 17.15 4.79 9.45
N SER A 123 17.13 4.74 10.78
CA SER A 123 16.39 3.70 11.52
C SER A 123 14.88 3.80 11.30
N ALA A 124 14.32 5.02 11.34
CA ALA A 124 12.91 5.28 11.09
C ALA A 124 12.54 4.98 9.62
N GLN A 125 13.35 5.48 8.68
CA GLN A 125 13.16 5.23 7.25
C GLN A 125 13.15 3.73 6.92
N LYS A 126 14.02 2.90 7.53
CA LYS A 126 13.99 1.44 7.34
C LYS A 126 12.67 0.79 7.74
N LYS A 127 12.00 1.33 8.77
CA LYS A 127 10.69 0.81 9.20
C LYS A 127 9.61 1.26 8.22
N ILE A 128 9.62 2.54 7.85
CA ILE A 128 8.66 3.14 6.91
C ILE A 128 8.76 2.51 5.51
N GLU A 129 9.97 2.15 5.07
CA GLU A 129 10.23 1.50 3.77
C GLU A 129 9.43 0.20 3.57
N LYS A 130 8.99 -0.46 4.65
CA LYS A 130 8.11 -1.63 4.57
C LYS A 130 6.74 -1.33 3.94
N LEU A 131 6.37 -0.05 3.89
CA LEU A 131 5.11 0.49 3.34
C LEU A 131 5.31 1.17 1.99
N LYS A 132 6.43 0.91 1.29
CA LYS A 132 6.68 1.42 -0.06
C LYS A 132 5.88 0.75 -1.17
N HIS A 133 5.30 -0.42 -0.88
CA HIS A 133 4.61 -1.22 -1.89
C HIS A 133 3.34 -0.49 -2.36
N LYS A 134 3.04 -0.54 -3.67
CA LYS A 134 1.89 0.14 -4.28
C LYS A 134 0.56 -0.18 -3.58
N ASP A 135 0.38 -1.41 -3.12
CA ASP A 135 -0.85 -1.82 -2.44
C ASP A 135 -1.11 -1.05 -1.14
N ALA A 136 -0.09 -0.41 -0.55
CA ALA A 136 -0.26 0.43 0.63
C ALA A 136 -1.11 1.69 0.35
N TYR A 137 -1.24 2.14 -0.92
CA TYR A 137 -2.20 3.19 -1.29
C TYR A 137 -3.65 2.80 -0.97
N TYR A 138 -3.96 1.50 -1.05
CA TYR A 138 -5.31 0.98 -0.82
C TYR A 138 -5.68 0.86 0.66
N ILE A 139 -4.77 1.16 1.59
CA ILE A 139 -5.13 1.22 3.02
C ILE A 139 -6.24 2.26 3.27
N THR A 140 -6.20 3.38 2.54
CA THR A 140 -7.23 4.43 2.58
C THR A 140 -8.64 3.88 2.38
N ARG A 141 -8.80 2.93 1.45
CA ARG A 141 -10.06 2.25 1.14
C ARG A 141 -10.64 1.49 2.34
N LEU A 142 -9.79 0.95 3.22
CA LEU A 142 -10.27 0.25 4.42
C LEU A 142 -10.88 1.19 5.46
N PHE A 143 -10.46 2.46 5.48
CA PHE A 143 -10.85 3.43 6.50
C PHE A 143 -11.84 4.50 6.01
N GLN A 144 -11.86 4.78 4.71
CA GLN A 144 -12.60 5.90 4.12
C GLN A 144 -13.70 5.48 3.15
N GLU A 145 -13.83 4.18 2.84
CA GLU A 145 -14.89 3.65 2.00
C GLU A 145 -15.74 2.65 2.77
N GLU A 146 -16.96 2.43 2.30
CA GLU A 146 -17.78 1.33 2.78
C GLU A 146 -17.12 -0.02 2.48
N HIS A 147 -17.25 -0.94 3.43
CA HIS A 147 -16.75 -2.29 3.25
C HIS A 147 -17.50 -3.00 2.13
N LEU A 148 -16.78 -3.87 1.41
CA LEU A 148 -17.35 -4.61 0.29
C LEU A 148 -18.41 -5.59 0.80
N ASN A 149 -19.65 -5.35 0.40
CA ASN A 149 -20.76 -6.26 0.61
C ASN A 149 -20.83 -7.30 -0.50
N PRO A 150 -21.28 -8.54 -0.20
CA PRO A 150 -21.50 -9.54 -1.23
C PRO A 150 -22.54 -9.01 -2.24
N PRO A 151 -22.26 -9.09 -3.55
CA PRO A 151 -23.19 -8.61 -4.56
C PRO A 151 -24.48 -9.44 -4.56
N LYS A 152 -25.59 -8.86 -5.03
CA LYS A 152 -26.89 -9.58 -5.12
C LYS A 152 -26.81 -10.90 -5.91
N TRP A 153 -25.91 -10.95 -6.90
CA TRP A 153 -25.67 -12.13 -7.72
C TRP A 153 -24.73 -13.16 -7.07
N PHE A 154 -24.26 -12.97 -5.83
CA PHE A 154 -23.35 -13.91 -5.15
C PHE A 154 -23.89 -15.34 -5.05
N PHE A 155 -25.22 -15.51 -5.01
CA PHE A 155 -25.86 -16.83 -5.06
C PHE A 155 -25.53 -17.60 -6.35
N ILE A 156 -25.32 -16.91 -7.48
CA ILE A 156 -24.92 -17.50 -8.75
C ILE A 156 -23.60 -18.26 -8.60
N ILE A 157 -22.61 -17.73 -7.86
CA ILE A 157 -21.35 -18.43 -7.61
C ILE A 157 -21.58 -19.75 -6.86
N LYS A 158 -22.46 -19.75 -5.84
CA LYS A 158 -22.80 -20.97 -5.09
C LYS A 158 -23.47 -22.00 -6.00
N LEU A 159 -24.38 -21.55 -6.87
CA LEU A 159 -25.06 -22.40 -7.84
C LEU A 159 -24.06 -22.99 -8.84
N LEU A 160 -23.16 -22.19 -9.43
CA LEU A 160 -22.12 -22.68 -10.34
C LEU A 160 -21.22 -23.72 -9.68
N SER A 161 -20.77 -23.49 -8.45
CA SER A 161 -19.96 -24.47 -7.71
C SER A 161 -20.71 -25.77 -7.47
N PHE A 162 -21.99 -25.69 -7.10
CA PHE A 162 -22.84 -26.87 -6.94
C PHE A 162 -23.03 -27.62 -8.26
N THR A 163 -23.37 -26.92 -9.34
CA THR A 163 -23.53 -27.51 -10.68
C THR A 163 -22.23 -28.13 -11.18
N SER A 164 -21.08 -27.51 -10.91
CA SER A 164 -19.77 -28.07 -11.24
C SER A 164 -19.53 -29.40 -10.51
N LEU A 165 -19.84 -29.46 -9.21
CA LEU A 165 -19.70 -30.68 -8.43
C LEU A 165 -20.63 -31.79 -8.93
N MET A 166 -21.91 -31.48 -9.16
CA MET A 166 -22.87 -32.44 -9.70
C MET A 166 -22.47 -32.94 -11.09
N SER A 167 -22.03 -32.04 -11.97
CA SER A 167 -21.59 -32.41 -13.32
C SER A 167 -20.40 -33.36 -13.28
N LEU A 168 -19.46 -33.16 -12.34
CA LEU A 168 -18.34 -34.07 -12.16
C LEU A 168 -18.77 -35.47 -11.70
N ILE A 169 -19.75 -35.56 -10.79
CA ILE A 169 -20.28 -36.85 -10.31
C ILE A 169 -21.02 -37.58 -11.44
N PHE A 170 -21.87 -36.88 -12.20
CA PHE A 170 -22.64 -37.49 -13.28
C PHE A 170 -21.83 -37.74 -14.56
N ALA A 171 -20.64 -37.15 -14.70
CA ALA A 171 -19.74 -37.39 -15.83
C ALA A 171 -19.32 -38.86 -15.96
N PHE A 172 -19.28 -39.62 -14.87
CA PHE A 172 -19.04 -41.06 -14.88
C PHE A 172 -20.20 -41.87 -15.49
N LEU A 173 -21.42 -41.32 -15.48
CA LEU A 173 -22.63 -41.97 -15.99
C LEU A 173 -22.92 -41.58 -17.45
N ASN A 174 -22.67 -40.31 -17.83
CA ASN A 174 -22.86 -39.84 -19.20
C ASN A 174 -21.82 -38.78 -19.59
N PRO A 175 -21.09 -38.95 -20.70
CA PRO A 175 -20.10 -38.00 -21.18
C PRO A 175 -20.62 -36.57 -21.41
N ILE A 176 -21.93 -36.37 -21.64
CA ILE A 176 -22.49 -35.03 -21.86
C ILE A 176 -22.27 -34.08 -20.67
N PHE A 177 -22.16 -34.62 -19.45
CA PHE A 177 -21.88 -33.80 -18.26
C PHE A 177 -20.47 -33.20 -18.25
N PHE A 178 -19.51 -33.73 -19.02
CA PHE A 178 -18.23 -33.06 -19.25
C PHE A 178 -18.40 -31.76 -20.03
N ILE A 179 -19.29 -31.73 -21.02
CA ILE A 179 -19.58 -30.51 -21.80
C ILE A 179 -20.24 -29.46 -20.90
N ILE A 180 -21.18 -29.89 -20.04
CA ILE A 180 -21.81 -29.00 -19.05
C ILE A 180 -20.76 -28.44 -18.07
N LEU A 181 -19.88 -29.29 -17.55
CA LEU A 181 -18.79 -28.87 -16.66
C LEU A 181 -17.89 -27.83 -17.32
N LEU A 182 -17.54 -28.02 -18.59
CA LEU A 182 -16.75 -27.05 -19.36
C LEU A 182 -17.47 -25.70 -19.50
N GLY A 183 -18.76 -25.72 -19.82
CA GLY A 183 -19.59 -24.51 -19.91
C GLY A 183 -19.67 -23.75 -18.57
N VAL A 184 -19.89 -24.47 -17.47
CA VAL A 184 -19.90 -23.89 -16.11
C VAL A 184 -18.53 -23.28 -15.80
N PHE A 185 -17.43 -23.95 -16.14
CA PHE A 185 -16.09 -23.44 -15.94
C PHE A 185 -15.86 -22.12 -16.68
N CYS A 186 -16.26 -22.02 -17.95
CA CYS A 186 -16.16 -20.79 -18.73
C CYS A 186 -16.93 -19.62 -18.10
N ILE A 187 -18.18 -19.85 -17.66
CA ILE A 187 -18.98 -18.82 -16.99
C ILE A 187 -18.33 -18.39 -15.67
N ASN A 188 -17.84 -19.37 -14.89
CA ASN A 188 -17.18 -19.10 -13.62
C ASN A 188 -15.90 -18.27 -13.81
N PHE A 189 -15.14 -18.55 -14.88
CA PHE A 189 -13.98 -17.78 -15.26
C PHE A 189 -14.34 -16.32 -15.56
N VAL A 190 -15.36 -16.07 -16.39
CA VAL A 190 -15.83 -14.70 -16.69
C VAL A 190 -16.21 -13.95 -15.41
N ILE A 191 -17.03 -14.56 -14.55
CA ILE A 191 -17.45 -13.97 -13.28
C ILE A 191 -16.25 -13.69 -12.37
N HIS A 192 -15.31 -14.62 -12.28
CA HIS A 192 -14.10 -14.49 -11.46
C HIS A 192 -13.28 -13.27 -11.88
N TYR A 193 -12.94 -13.15 -13.17
CA TYR A 193 -12.11 -12.05 -13.65
C TYR A 193 -12.82 -10.70 -13.60
N TRP A 194 -14.14 -10.69 -13.83
CA TRP A 194 -14.94 -9.48 -13.68
C TRP A 194 -14.94 -8.97 -12.23
N ASN A 195 -15.13 -9.87 -11.25
CA ASN A 195 -15.18 -9.48 -9.84
C ASN A 195 -13.80 -9.31 -9.18
N LYS A 196 -12.75 -9.91 -9.76
CA LYS A 196 -11.38 -9.83 -9.25
C LYS A 196 -10.92 -8.38 -9.10
N ASN A 197 -11.21 -7.52 -10.07
CA ASN A 197 -10.79 -6.12 -10.02
C ASN A 197 -11.38 -5.36 -8.83
N ASN A 198 -12.60 -5.70 -8.41
CA ASN A 198 -13.25 -5.07 -7.27
C ASN A 198 -12.62 -5.51 -5.93
N LEU A 199 -12.23 -6.78 -5.84
CA LEU A 199 -11.73 -7.39 -4.60
C LEU A 199 -10.22 -7.24 -4.40
N VAL A 200 -9.42 -7.21 -5.47
CA VAL A 200 -7.95 -7.25 -5.37
C VAL A 200 -7.41 -6.10 -4.54
N GLN A 201 -7.87 -4.87 -4.77
CA GLN A 201 -7.40 -3.71 -4.02
C GLN A 201 -7.74 -3.84 -2.52
N TYR A 202 -8.97 -4.25 -2.21
CA TYR A 202 -9.43 -4.45 -0.84
C TYR A 202 -8.61 -5.53 -0.13
N VAL A 203 -8.49 -6.73 -0.73
CA VAL A 203 -7.75 -7.84 -0.13
C VAL A 203 -6.26 -7.52 -0.02
N SER A 204 -5.66 -6.86 -1.02
CA SER A 204 -4.23 -6.48 -1.01
C SER A 204 -3.88 -5.47 0.07
N SER A 205 -4.86 -4.65 0.49
CA SER A 205 -4.65 -3.63 1.51
C SER A 205 -4.57 -4.20 2.93
N ILE A 206 -5.20 -5.35 3.21
CA ILE A 206 -5.24 -5.97 4.54
C ILE A 206 -3.83 -6.30 5.07
N PRO A 207 -2.95 -7.03 4.32
CA PRO A 207 -1.57 -7.24 4.76
C PRO A 207 -0.78 -5.94 4.97
N GLN A 208 -1.08 -4.90 4.18
CA GLN A 208 -0.40 -3.61 4.30
C GLN A 208 -0.86 -2.87 5.56
N LEU A 209 -2.14 -2.99 5.95
CA LEU A 209 -2.65 -2.46 7.20
C LEU A 209 -1.95 -3.10 8.42
N PHE A 210 -1.76 -4.42 8.42
CA PHE A 210 -0.97 -5.08 9.46
C PHE A 210 0.46 -4.54 9.53
N ARG A 211 1.12 -4.34 8.39
CA ARG A 211 2.46 -3.72 8.34
C ARG A 211 2.43 -2.30 8.88
N LEU A 212 1.41 -1.51 8.54
CA LEU A 212 1.27 -0.13 9.02
C LEU A 212 1.16 -0.11 10.54
N ASN A 213 0.31 -0.96 11.11
CA ASN A 213 0.14 -1.06 12.55
C ASN A 213 1.43 -1.46 13.28
N ILE A 214 2.18 -2.44 12.74
CA ILE A 214 3.49 -2.84 13.29
C ILE A 214 4.50 -1.68 13.23
N VAL A 215 4.57 -0.97 12.11
CA VAL A 215 5.50 0.16 11.94
C VAL A 215 5.12 1.30 12.88
N ALA A 216 3.84 1.67 12.95
CA ALA A 216 3.34 2.70 13.84
C ALA A 216 3.62 2.35 15.32
N SER A 217 3.32 1.12 15.74
CA SER A 217 3.57 0.67 17.12
C SER A 217 5.05 0.73 17.48
N HIS A 218 5.94 0.34 16.56
CA HIS A 218 7.38 0.41 16.77
C HIS A 218 7.87 1.86 16.94
N LEU A 219 7.39 2.79 16.10
CA LEU A 219 7.77 4.20 16.17
C LEU A 219 7.14 4.92 17.37
N PHE A 220 6.00 4.44 17.87
CA PHE A 220 5.40 4.94 19.09
C PHE A 220 6.18 4.55 20.35
N VAL A 221 6.67 3.31 20.41
CA VAL A 221 7.46 2.80 21.55
C VAL A 221 8.90 3.36 21.56
N ASN A 222 9.45 3.67 20.39
CA ASN A 222 10.78 4.26 20.24
C ASN A 222 10.60 5.65 19.61
N PRO A 223 10.10 6.64 20.38
CA PRO A 223 9.86 7.98 19.86
C PRO A 223 11.15 8.59 19.36
N ILE A 224 11.02 9.38 18.29
CA ILE A 224 12.05 10.26 17.73
C ILE A 224 12.21 11.43 18.69
#